data_AF-A0A7J9GGY9-F1
#
_entry.id   AF-A0A7J9GGY9-F1
#
_cell.length_a   1.000
_cell.length_b   1.000
_cell.length_c   1.000
_cell.angle_alpha   90.00
_cell.angle_beta   90.00
_cell.angle_gamma   90.00
#
_symmetry.space_group_name_H-M   'P 1'
#
loop_
_entity.id
_entity.type
_entity.pdbx_description
1 polymer ?
#
loop_
_entity_poly.entity_id
_entity_poly.type
_entity_poly.pdbx_seq_one_letter_code
_entity_poly.pdbx_strand_id
1 'polypeptide(L)'
;MESKEKHANHTRLALADPPDCCSKPRNQLTGEVILVHRGNCSFTVKANVAEEAGASAILIINNQTELFKMVCESDADVNIKIPAVMLPQDAGSNLENYINNNTRG
;
A
#
# COMPACT_ATOMS: atom_id res chain seq x y z
N MET A 1 0.84 25.19 14.23
CA MET A 1 0.42 24.17 13.26
C MET A 1 1.39 24.22 12.11
N GLU A 2 2.55 23.58 12.26
CA GLU A 2 3.53 23.49 11.17
C GLU A 2 3.01 22.51 10.13
N SER A 3 2.96 22.98 8.88
CA SER A 3 2.42 22.25 7.74
C SER A 3 3.15 20.92 7.55
N LYS A 4 2.43 19.81 7.71
CA LYS A 4 2.90 18.45 7.40
C LYS A 4 3.39 18.31 5.94
N GLU A 5 3.01 19.27 5.09
CA GLU A 5 3.42 19.41 3.69
C GLU A 5 4.94 19.46 3.48
N LYS A 6 5.72 20.03 4.43
CA LYS A 6 7.18 20.13 4.28
C LYS A 6 7.92 18.78 4.30
N HIS A 7 7.26 17.70 4.74
CA HIS A 7 7.84 16.35 4.80
C HIS A 7 7.33 15.41 3.70
N ALA A 8 6.45 15.86 2.79
CA ALA A 8 5.98 15.03 1.67
C ALA A 8 7.13 14.55 0.76
N ASN A 9 8.27 15.26 0.76
CA ASN A 9 9.47 14.89 0.03
C ASN A 9 10.27 13.72 0.65
N HIS A 10 9.89 13.20 1.82
CA HIS A 10 10.67 12.17 2.52
C HIS A 10 10.11 10.75 2.40
N THR A 11 8.90 10.55 1.89
CA THR A 11 8.31 9.21 1.78
C THR A 11 8.15 8.81 0.33
N ARG A 12 8.97 7.85 -0.12
CA ARG A 12 8.89 7.30 -1.47
C ARG A 12 7.74 6.31 -1.56
N LEU A 13 7.06 6.31 -2.71
CA LEU A 13 6.05 5.32 -3.08
C LEU A 13 6.70 4.25 -3.96
N ALA A 14 6.35 2.98 -3.72
CA ALA A 14 6.79 1.87 -4.54
C ALA A 14 5.61 0.99 -4.95
N LEU A 15 5.59 0.54 -6.20
CA LEU A 15 4.65 -0.49 -6.65
C LEU A 15 5.13 -1.85 -6.14
N ALA A 16 4.22 -2.66 -5.61
CA ALA A 16 4.52 -4.04 -5.25
C ALA A 16 4.79 -4.90 -6.50
N ASP A 17 5.74 -5.83 -6.38
CA ASP A 17 5.90 -6.94 -7.33
C ASP A 17 6.02 -8.26 -6.56
N PRO A 18 5.00 -9.14 -6.52
CA PRO A 18 3.78 -9.09 -7.32
C PRO A 18 2.82 -7.97 -6.87
N PRO A 19 1.99 -7.42 -7.79
CA PRO A 19 1.14 -6.27 -7.50
C PRO A 19 0.12 -6.48 -6.39
N ASP A 20 -0.27 -7.72 -6.10
CA ASP A 20 -1.25 -8.05 -5.06
C ASP A 20 -0.63 -8.14 -3.65
N CYS A 21 0.70 -8.18 -3.52
CA CYS A 21 1.40 -8.35 -2.24
C CYS A 21 0.90 -9.55 -1.41
N CYS A 22 0.42 -10.62 -2.06
CA CYS A 22 0.01 -11.84 -1.38
C CYS A 22 1.20 -12.74 -1.00
N SER A 23 2.38 -12.43 -1.52
CA SER A 23 3.66 -13.02 -1.17
C SER A 23 4.72 -11.92 -1.09
N LYS A 24 5.87 -12.24 -0.48
CA LYS A 24 6.96 -11.28 -0.28
C LYS A 24 7.28 -10.54 -1.59
N PRO A 25 7.21 -9.19 -1.60
CA PRO A 25 7.58 -8.40 -2.77
C PRO A 25 9.04 -8.64 -3.17
N ARG A 26 9.30 -8.69 -4.48
CA ARG A 26 10.63 -8.82 -5.10
C ARG A 26 11.40 -7.52 -5.04
N ASN A 27 10.72 -6.38 -5.05
CA ASN A 27 11.32 -5.08 -4.81
C ASN A 27 11.70 -4.95 -3.32
N GLN A 28 12.95 -4.58 -3.07
CA GLN A 28 13.43 -4.36 -1.71
C GLN A 28 12.87 -3.05 -1.17
N LEU A 29 12.13 -3.12 -0.06
CA LEU A 29 11.61 -1.96 0.63
C LEU A 29 12.56 -1.58 1.77
N THR A 30 12.86 -0.30 1.87
CA THR A 30 13.66 0.35 2.90
C THR A 30 12.87 1.50 3.54
N GLY A 31 11.61 1.23 3.89
CA GLY A 31 10.70 2.19 4.54
C GLY A 31 9.78 2.97 3.59
N GLU A 32 9.66 2.57 2.32
CA GLU A 32 8.67 3.13 1.40
C GLU A 32 7.23 2.81 1.80
N VAL A 33 6.31 3.63 1.30
CA VAL A 33 4.89 3.29 1.30
C VAL A 33 4.63 2.42 0.07
N ILE A 34 4.16 1.20 0.29
CA ILE A 34 3.91 0.24 -0.79
C ILE A 34 2.48 0.37 -1.30
N LEU A 35 2.34 0.44 -2.62
CA LEU A 35 1.08 0.48 -3.33
C LEU A 35 0.78 -0.92 -3.90
N VAL A 36 -0.38 -1.47 -3.54
CA VAL A 36 -0.79 -2.85 -3.86
C VAL A 36 -2.19 -2.88 -4.44
N HIS A 37 -2.51 -3.89 -5.25
CA HIS A 37 -3.86 -4.11 -5.76
C HIS A 37 -4.67 -5.03 -4.84
N ARG A 38 -5.97 -4.73 -4.73
CA ARG A 38 -6.96 -5.63 -4.14
C ARG A 38 -7.13 -6.90 -5.00
N GLY A 39 -7.25 -8.05 -4.34
CA GLY A 39 -7.49 -9.35 -4.96
C GLY A 39 -6.63 -10.45 -4.36
N ASN A 40 -6.92 -11.71 -4.73
CA ASN A 40 -6.15 -12.94 -4.46
C ASN A 40 -5.96 -13.39 -2.98
N CYS A 41 -5.84 -12.46 -2.03
CA CYS A 41 -5.72 -12.72 -0.60
C CYS A 41 -6.38 -11.61 0.21
N SER A 42 -6.51 -11.81 1.52
CA SER A 42 -7.15 -10.86 2.43
C SER A 42 -6.33 -9.60 2.67
N PHE A 43 -7.00 -8.54 3.17
CA PHE A 43 -6.33 -7.29 3.55
C PHE A 43 -5.31 -7.52 4.67
N THR A 44 -5.63 -8.40 5.62
CA THR A 44 -4.73 -8.80 6.71
C THR A 44 -3.46 -9.44 6.17
N VAL A 45 -3.58 -10.40 5.23
CA VAL A 45 -2.41 -11.03 4.59
C VAL A 45 -1.54 -9.98 3.89
N LYS A 46 -2.14 -9.09 3.09
CA LYS A 46 -1.39 -8.03 2.37
C LYS A 46 -0.60 -7.14 3.33
N ALA A 47 -1.24 -6.70 4.42
CA ALA A 47 -0.62 -5.81 5.38
C ALA A 47 0.53 -6.48 6.17
N ASN A 48 0.37 -7.74 6.58
CA ASN A 48 1.44 -8.50 7.23
C ASN A 48 2.65 -8.68 6.29
N VAL A 49 2.39 -9.08 5.04
CA VAL A 49 3.46 -9.26 4.04
C VAL A 49 4.19 -7.94 3.76
N ALA A 50 3.47 -6.82 3.68
CA ALA A 50 4.07 -5.50 3.49
C ALA A 50 4.92 -5.07 4.71
N GLU A 51 4.43 -5.29 5.93
CA GLU A 51 5.16 -5.00 7.16
C GLU A 51 6.45 -5.83 7.25
N GLU A 52 6.37 -7.14 7.03
CA GLU A 52 7.52 -8.05 7.01
C GLU A 52 8.54 -7.70 5.91
N ALA A 53 8.07 -7.11 4.80
CA ALA A 53 8.92 -6.63 3.72
C ALA A 53 9.63 -5.30 4.04
N GLY A 54 9.27 -4.62 5.14
CA GLY A 54 9.88 -3.36 5.55
C GLY A 54 9.18 -2.11 5.03
N ALA A 55 7.91 -2.21 4.62
CA ALA A 55 7.10 -1.04 4.26
C ALA A 55 6.82 -0.16 5.50
N SER A 56 6.70 1.15 5.31
CA SER A 56 6.27 2.07 6.37
C SER A 56 4.75 2.25 6.43
N ALA A 57 4.04 2.00 5.32
CA ALA A 57 2.59 1.90 5.23
C ALA A 57 2.19 1.12 3.96
N ILE A 58 0.94 0.67 3.92
CA ILE A 58 0.35 -0.01 2.75
C ILE A 58 -0.86 0.78 2.23
N LEU A 59 -0.86 1.05 0.93
CA LEU A 59 -1.97 1.62 0.17
C LEU A 59 -2.56 0.54 -0.73
N ILE A 60 -3.83 0.19 -0.50
CA ILE A 60 -4.54 -0.87 -1.23
C ILE A 60 -5.46 -0.22 -2.25
N ILE A 61 -5.13 -0.37 -3.53
CA ILE A 61 -5.96 0.08 -4.65
C ILE A 61 -7.14 -0.85 -4.77
N ASN A 62 -8.33 -0.31 -4.58
CA ASN A 62 -9.56 -1.05 -4.82
C ASN A 62 -9.76 -1.32 -6.31
N ASN A 63 -10.46 -2.40 -6.63
CA ASN A 63 -10.88 -2.73 -7.99
C ASN A 63 -12.31 -2.28 -8.29
N GLN A 64 -12.86 -1.41 -7.44
CA GLN A 64 -14.19 -0.82 -7.53
C GLN A 64 -14.10 0.67 -7.15
N THR A 65 -15.07 1.48 -7.60
CA THR A 65 -15.13 2.91 -7.29
C THR A 65 -15.48 3.16 -5.82
N GLU A 66 -16.40 2.38 -5.26
CA GLU A 66 -16.87 2.56 -3.89
C GLU A 66 -15.90 1.98 -2.86
N LEU A 67 -15.67 2.74 -1.78
CA LEU A 67 -14.91 2.26 -0.63
C LEU A 67 -15.83 1.50 0.32
N PHE A 68 -15.32 0.42 0.88
CA PHE A 68 -15.99 -0.34 1.93
C PHE A 68 -15.03 -0.65 3.07
N LYS A 69 -15.59 -1.01 4.23
CA LYS A 69 -14.81 -1.37 5.40
C LYS A 69 -13.92 -2.58 5.07
N MET A 70 -12.61 -2.43 5.27
CA MET A 70 -11.71 -3.58 5.29
C MET A 70 -12.04 -4.44 6.51
N VAL A 71 -12.28 -5.74 6.27
CA VAL A 71 -12.64 -6.70 7.32
C VAL A 71 -11.46 -7.64 7.53
N CYS A 72 -11.12 -7.91 8.79
CA CYS A 72 -10.14 -8.92 9.18
C CYS A 72 -10.79 -10.32 9.11
N GLU A 73 -10.01 -11.35 8.74
CA GLU A 73 -10.54 -12.72 8.62
C GLU A 73 -10.89 -13.36 9.97
N SER A 74 -10.29 -12.89 11.07
CA SER A 74 -10.57 -13.34 12.43
C SER A 74 -10.76 -12.16 13.37
N ASP A 75 -11.55 -12.39 14.43
CA ASP A 75 -11.70 -11.48 15.57
C ASP A 75 -10.48 -11.52 16.53
N ALA A 76 -9.43 -12.27 16.16
CA ALA A 76 -8.18 -12.25 16.91
C ALA A 76 -7.50 -10.90 16.70
N ASP A 77 -6.82 -10.40 17.73
CA ASP A 77 -6.04 -9.17 17.65
C ASP A 77 -5.01 -9.27 16.52
N VAL A 78 -5.28 -8.58 15.42
CA VAL A 78 -4.37 -8.49 14.29
C VAL A 78 -3.24 -7.53 14.67
N ASN A 79 -2.04 -8.06 14.87
CA ASN A 79 -0.86 -7.27 15.24
C ASN A 79 -0.14 -6.70 14.01
N ILE A 80 -0.84 -5.85 13.24
CA ILE A 80 -0.24 -5.05 12.15
C ILE A 80 0.18 -3.70 12.72
N LYS A 81 1.44 -3.30 12.54
CA LYS A 81 1.97 -2.05 13.12
C LYS A 81 2.14 -0.91 12.11
N ILE A 82 1.95 -1.21 10.82
CA ILE A 82 1.98 -0.20 9.76
C ILE A 82 0.55 0.29 9.43
N PRO A 83 0.35 1.55 9.05
CA PRO A 83 -0.95 2.02 8.58
C PRO A 83 -1.37 1.29 7.30
N ALA A 84 -2.62 0.84 7.25
CA ALA A 84 -3.24 0.24 6.07
C ALA A 84 -4.43 1.08 5.60
N VAL A 85 -4.40 1.56 4.36
CA VAL A 85 -5.42 2.46 3.80
C VAL A 85 -5.89 1.94 2.45
N MET A 86 -7.20 1.92 2.23
CA MET A 86 -7.79 1.63 0.93
C MET A 86 -7.94 2.93 0.12
N LEU A 87 -7.59 2.87 -1.16
CA LEU A 87 -7.83 3.93 -2.13
C LEU A 87 -8.93 3.52 -3.11
N PRO A 88 -9.77 4.48 -3.56
CA PRO A 88 -10.57 4.29 -4.75
C PRO A 88 -9.70 3.92 -5.96
N GLN A 89 -10.28 3.21 -6.93
CA GLN A 89 -9.55 2.72 -8.11
C GLN A 89 -8.85 3.86 -8.89
N ASP A 90 -9.55 4.98 -9.10
CA ASP A 90 -9.06 6.13 -9.85
C ASP A 90 -7.90 6.84 -9.15
N ALA A 91 -7.99 7.01 -7.83
CA ALA A 91 -6.89 7.53 -7.01
C ALA A 91 -5.65 6.63 -7.10
N GLY A 92 -5.84 5.31 -7.04
CA GLY A 92 -4.77 4.33 -7.21
C GLY A 92 -4.08 4.42 -8.58
N SER A 93 -4.87 4.43 -9.67
CA SER A 93 -4.34 4.57 -11.02
C SER A 93 -3.58 5.88 -11.24
N ASN A 94 -4.01 6.98 -10.62
CA ASN A 94 -3.28 8.24 -10.68
C ASN A 94 -1.90 8.14 -10.02
N LEU A 95 -1.79 7.44 -8.88
CA LEU A 95 -0.51 7.21 -8.21
C LEU A 95 0.40 6.27 -9.03
N GLU A 96 -0.14 5.20 -9.61
CA GLU A 96 0.62 4.31 -10.51
C GLU A 96 1.22 5.08 -11.69
N ASN A 97 0.40 5.92 -12.34
CA ASN A 97 0.85 6.77 -13.44
C ASN A 97 1.95 7.73 -13.00
N TYR A 98 1.81 8.34 -11.83
CA TYR A 98 2.84 9.22 -11.26
C TYR A 98 4.17 8.47 -11.04
N ILE A 99 4.13 7.26 -10.49
CA ILE A 99 5.32 6.44 -10.25
C ILE A 99 5.99 6.05 -11.58
N ASN A 100 5.21 5.59 -12.56
CA ASN A 100 5.70 5.14 -13.87
C ASN A 100 6.28 6.28 -14.72
N ASN A 101 5.75 7.49 -14.57
CA ASN A 101 6.26 8.66 -15.30
C ASN A 101 7.55 9.21 -14.68
N ASN A 102 7.69 9.14 -13.35
CA ASN A 102 8.89 9.61 -12.64
C ASN A 102 10.04 8.60 -12.59
N THR A 103 9.82 7.34 -12.97
CA THR A 103 10.90 6.34 -13.15
C THR A 103 11.58 6.41 -14.52
N ARG A 104 11.12 7.31 -15.41
CA ARG A 104 11.69 7.55 -16.76
C ARG A 104 12.54 8.83 -16.86
N GLY A 105 12.85 9.47 -15.73
CA GLY A 105 13.68 10.68 -15.63
C GLY A 105 15.06 10.40 -15.05
#